data_AF-A0A971EHI6-F1
#
_entry.id   AF-A0A971EHI6-F1
#
_cell.length_a   1.000
_cell.length_b   1.000
_cell.length_c   1.000
_cell.angle_alpha   90.00
_cell.angle_beta   90.00
_cell.angle_gamma   90.00
#
_symmetry.space_group_name_H-M   'P 1'
#
loop_
_entity.id
_entity.type
_entity.pdbx_description
1 polymer ?
#
loop_
_entity_poly.entity_id
_entity_poly.type
_entity_poly.pdbx_seq_one_letter_code
_entity_poly.pdbx_strand_id
1 'polypeptide(L)' 'MIINHNIAALNTYRQLSSNNVMGQKSLEKLSSGLRINRAGADAAGLAISEKMRGQIR' A
#
# COMPACT_ATOMS: atom_id res chain seq x y z
N MET A 1 36.43 9.15 -7.45
CA MET A 1 35.42 9.54 -6.45
C MET A 1 34.65 10.72 -7.03
N ILE A 2 33.36 10.55 -7.33
CA ILE A 2 32.52 11.63 -7.88
C ILE A 2 31.81 12.27 -6.68
N ILE A 3 32.18 13.51 -6.34
CA ILE A 3 31.63 14.26 -5.20
C ILE A 3 30.19 14.75 -5.49
N ASN A 4 29.84 14.92 -6.76
CA ASN A 4 28.58 15.58 -7.17
C ASN A 4 27.31 14.75 -6.96
N HIS A 5 27.40 13.41 -6.98
CA HIS A 5 26.23 12.55 -6.85
C HIS A 5 26.51 11.39 -5.92
N ASN A 6 25.76 11.33 -4.81
CA ASN A 6 25.81 10.20 -3.89
C ASN A 6 24.77 9.15 -4.28
N ILE A 7 25.16 8.25 -5.19
CA ILE A 7 24.28 7.19 -5.71
C ILE A 7 23.81 6.25 -4.59
N ALA A 8 24.66 5.98 -3.59
CA ALA A 8 24.28 5.14 -2.45
C ALA A 8 23.15 5.79 -1.63
N ALA A 9 23.27 7.09 -1.32
CA ALA A 9 22.22 7.82 -0.62
C ALA A 9 20.90 7.85 -1.42
N LEU A 10 20.97 8.05 -2.75
CA LEU A 10 19.79 8.01 -3.61
C LEU A 10 19.13 6.63 -3.64
N ASN A 11 19.92 5.56 -3.60
CA ASN A 11 19.39 4.20 -3.56
C ASN A 11 18.70 3.91 -2.22
N THR A 12 19.33 4.30 -1.11
CA THR A 12 18.75 4.20 0.23
C THR A 12 17.46 5.03 0.34
N TYR A 13 17.43 6.24 -0.22
CA TYR A 13 16.22 7.07 -0.24
C TYR A 13 15.06 6.42 -0.99
N ARG A 14 15.33 5.80 -2.15
CA ARG A 14 14.31 5.04 -2.90
C ARG A 14 13.76 3.87 -2.09
N GLN A 15 14.64 3.09 -1.45
CA GLN A 15 14.21 1.97 -0.60
C GLN A 15 13.41 2.47 0.61
N LEU A 16 13.85 3.55 1.26
CA LEU A 16 13.14 4.17 2.37
C LEU A 16 11.76 4.67 1.96
N SER A 17 11.62 5.31 0.80
CA SER A 17 10.34 5.77 0.27
C SER A 17 9.39 4.60 0.03
N SER A 18 9.86 3.52 -0.60
CA SER A 18 9.08 2.30 -0.80
C SER A 18 8.64 1.68 0.53
N ASN A 19 9.55 1.57 1.51
CA ASN A 19 9.26 1.03 2.83
C ASN A 19 8.22 1.87 3.58
N ASN A 20 8.28 3.20 3.48
CA ASN A 20 7.27 4.08 4.06
C ASN A 20 5.89 3.85 3.43
N VAL A 21 5.80 3.72 2.10
CA VAL A 21 4.53 3.44 1.41
C VAL A 21 3.97 2.08 1.84
N MET A 22 4.82 1.05 1.98
CA MET A 22 4.38 -0.26 2.49
C MET A 22 3.90 -0.17 3.94
N GLY A 23 4.63 0.54 4.81
CA GLY A 23 4.26 0.76 6.21
C GLY A 23 2.91 1.47 6.34
N GLN A 24 2.69 2.53 5.56
CA GLN A 24 1.42 3.25 5.51
C GLN A 24 0.25 2.35 5.07
N LYS A 25 0.44 1.51 4.05
CA LYS A 25 -0.59 0.55 3.61
C LYS A 25 -0.91 -0.50 4.68
N SER A 26 0.11 -0.97 5.42
CA SER A 26 -0.10 -1.91 6.52
C SER A 26 -0.88 -1.27 7.67
N LEU A 27 -0.54 -0.03 8.02
CA LEU A 27 -1.29 0.75 9.02
C LEU A 27 -2.73 1.01 8.60
N GLU A 28 -2.98 1.33 7.33
CA GLU A 28 -4.34 1.49 6.78
C GLU A 28 -5.18 0.22 6.95
N LYS A 29 -4.61 -0.95 6.60
CA LYS A 29 -5.28 -2.25 6.78
C LYS A 29 -5.56 -2.53 8.25
N LEU A 30 -4.57 -2.34 9.12
CA LEU A 30 -4.71 -2.56 10.56
C LEU A 30 -5.80 -1.67 11.16
N SER A 31 -5.79 -0.38 10.84
CA SER A 31 -6.76 0.60 11.36
C SER A 31 -8.18 0.34 10.86
N SER A 32 -8.34 -0.16 9.63
CA SER A 32 -9.67 -0.47 9.07
C SER A 32 -10.24 -1.81 9.53
N GLY A 33 -9.38 -2.74 9.96
CA GLY A 33 -9.73 -4.15 10.17
C GLY A 33 -10.09 -4.92 8.89
N LEU A 34 -10.02 -4.29 7.71
CA LEU A 34 -10.38 -4.87 6.43
C LEU A 34 -9.11 -5.21 5.62
N ARG A 35 -9.17 -6.35 4.93
CA ARG A 35 -8.08 -6.79 4.05
C ARG A 35 -7.99 -5.94 2.77
N ILE A 36 -9.13 -5.48 2.27
CA ILE A 36 -9.27 -4.73 1.01
C ILE A 36 -9.96 -3.39 1.32
N ASN A 37 -9.19 -2.31 1.31
CA ASN A 37 -9.69 -0.96 1.61
C ASN A 37 -9.92 -0.10 0.37
N ARG A 38 -9.28 -0.42 -0.75
CA ARG A 38 -9.33 0.37 -1.98
C ARG A 38 -9.47 -0.55 -3.18
N ALA A 39 -10.20 -0.11 -4.20
CA ALA A 39 -10.31 -0.83 -5.48
C ALA A 39 -8.94 -1.05 -6.15
N GLY A 40 -7.97 -0.17 -5.90
CA GLY A 40 -6.60 -0.34 -6.40
C GLY A 40 -5.81 -1.48 -5.73
N ALA A 41 -6.28 -2.03 -4.60
CA ALA A 41 -5.66 -3.18 -3.96
C ALA A 41 -6.21 -4.51 -4.52
N ASP A 42 -7.53 -4.59 -4.69
CA ASP A 42 -8.22 -5.72 -5.33
C ASP A 42 -9.63 -5.28 -5.75
N ALA A 43 -9.78 -4.87 -7.01
CA ALA A 43 -11.05 -4.36 -7.54
C ALA A 43 -12.12 -5.45 -7.60
N ALA A 44 -11.74 -6.67 -7.98
CA ALA A 44 -12.66 -7.80 -8.09
C ALA A 44 -13.10 -8.29 -6.71
N GLY A 45 -12.15 -8.44 -5.77
CA GLY A 45 -12.44 -8.82 -4.39
C GLY A 45 -13.29 -7.78 -3.67
N LEU A 46 -13.06 -6.49 -3.91
CA LEU A 46 -13.92 -5.43 -3.37
C LEU A 46 -15.34 -5.53 -3.92
N ALA A 47 -15.51 -5.66 -5.24
CA ALA A 47 -16.82 -5.79 -5.88
C ALA A 47 -17.61 -7.01 -5.38
N ILE A 48 -16.93 -8.15 -5.20
CA ILE A 48 -17.55 -9.36 -4.63
C ILE A 48 -17.94 -9.13 -3.16
N SER A 49 -17.07 -8.51 -2.36
CA SER A 49 -17.35 -8.24 -0.95
C SER A 49 -18.56 -7.32 -0.76
N GLU A 50 -18.71 -6.30 -1.61
CA GLU A 50 -19.88 -5.41 -1.61
C GLU A 50 -21.14 -6.10 -2.13
N LYS A 51 -21.04 -6.95 -3.17
CA LYS A 51 -22.16 -7.80 -3.60
C LYS A 51 -22.65 -8.71 -2.48
N MET A 52 -21.74 -9.37 -1.76
CA MET A 52 -22.07 -10.23 -0.62
C MET A 52 -22.69 -9.43 0.53
N ARG A 53 -22.15 -8.24 0.84
CA ARG A 53 -22.72 -7.35 1.86
C ARG A 53 -24.16 -6.93 1.49
N GLY A 54 -24.43 -6.69 0.21
CA GLY A 54 -25.77 -6.39 -0.31
C GLY A 54 -26.74 -7.58 -0.29
N GLN A 55 -26.25 -8.82 -0.22
CA GLN A 55 -27.09 -10.01 -0.07
C GLN A 55 -27.45 -10.32 1.40
N ILE A 56 -26.62 -9.85 2.34
CA ILE A 56 -26.82 -10.07 3.79
C ILE A 56 -27.82 -9.06 4.39
N ARG A 57 -28.00 -7.90 3.75
CA ARG A 57 -28.99 -6.87 4.11
C ARG A 57 -30.31 -7.12 3.40
#